data_AF-A0A7S3KAK1-F1
#
_entry.id   AF-A0A7S3KAK1-F1
#
_cell.length_a   1.000
_cell.length_b   1.000
_cell.length_c   1.000
_cell.angle_alpha   90.00
_cell.angle_beta   90.00
_cell.angle_gamma   90.00
#
_symmetry.space_group_name_H-M   'P 1'
#
loop_
_entity.id
_entity.type
_entity.pdbx_description
1 polymer ?
#
loop_
_entity_poly.entity_id
_entity_poly.type
_entity_poly.pdbx_seq_one_letter_code
_entity_poly.pdbx_strand_id
1 'polypeptide(L)'
;KTLSDTDFDIDKIDTGVLVTMVTFNNIVLAEITPESLVNGATTNLDFKIVSPSPLQNGDLLYITFPTSVKTPSLPISCSGTTALSGIVCTRDSTGPDVIKIVLNFSGTTSVEASELLEFKISNC
;
A
#
# COMPACT_ATOMS: atom_id res chain seq x y z
N LYS A 1 -43.50 -48.28 24.31
CA LYS A 1 -42.03 -48.22 24.16
C LYS A 1 -41.76 -47.22 23.04
N THR A 2 -41.73 -45.94 23.39
CA THR A 2 -41.55 -44.83 22.46
C THR A 2 -40.07 -44.79 22.12
N LEU A 3 -39.72 -44.97 20.85
CA LEU A 3 -38.36 -44.71 20.37
C LEU A 3 -38.22 -43.19 20.32
N SER A 4 -37.34 -42.62 21.15
CA SER A 4 -36.98 -41.21 21.09
C SER A 4 -36.20 -40.98 19.82
N ASP A 5 -36.72 -40.07 19.02
CA ASP A 5 -36.14 -39.63 17.76
C ASP A 5 -35.00 -38.63 18.03
N THR A 6 -34.02 -38.66 17.15
CA THR A 6 -33.04 -37.59 16.84
C THR A 6 -31.88 -37.34 17.82
N ASP A 7 -31.01 -38.35 17.97
CA ASP A 7 -29.56 -38.11 17.87
C ASP A 7 -29.28 -37.66 16.42
N PHE A 8 -29.26 -36.35 16.18
CA PHE A 8 -28.55 -35.78 15.05
C PHE A 8 -27.39 -34.97 15.63
N ASP A 9 -26.31 -35.65 16.00
CA ASP A 9 -24.99 -35.05 15.92
C ASP A 9 -24.76 -34.76 14.43
N ILE A 10 -25.26 -33.62 13.98
CA ILE A 10 -24.81 -33.01 12.74
C ILE A 10 -23.34 -32.78 12.98
N ASP A 11 -22.50 -33.55 12.27
CA ASP A 11 -21.06 -33.36 12.16
C ASP A 11 -20.77 -31.86 12.06
N LYS A 12 -20.48 -31.24 13.20
CA LYS A 12 -19.96 -29.89 13.25
C LYS A 12 -18.51 -30.05 12.85
N ILE A 13 -18.27 -30.14 11.55
CA ILE A 13 -16.95 -29.91 11.01
C ILE A 13 -16.70 -28.42 11.23
N ASP A 14 -16.08 -28.13 12.38
CA ASP A 14 -15.36 -26.90 12.62
C ASP A 14 -14.14 -26.96 11.68
N THR A 15 -14.37 -26.69 10.39
CA THR A 15 -13.27 -26.50 9.46
C THR A 15 -12.58 -25.24 9.97
N GLY A 16 -11.51 -25.41 10.76
CA GLY A 16 -10.56 -24.37 11.17
C GLY A 16 -9.80 -23.79 9.96
N VAL A 17 -10.50 -23.62 8.84
CA VAL A 17 -10.02 -23.02 7.61
C VAL A 17 -10.20 -21.52 7.78
N LEU A 18 -9.16 -20.91 8.33
CA LEU A 18 -8.93 -19.48 8.19
C LEU A 18 -8.71 -19.21 6.70
N VAL A 19 -9.76 -18.81 6.00
CA VAL A 19 -9.65 -18.29 4.64
C VAL A 19 -9.08 -16.88 4.74
N THR A 20 -7.76 -16.78 4.69
CA THR A 20 -7.10 -15.48 4.52
C THR A 20 -7.23 -15.09 3.05
N MET A 21 -8.28 -14.33 2.71
CA MET A 21 -8.31 -13.65 1.41
C MET A 21 -7.21 -12.60 1.40
N VAL A 22 -6.12 -12.88 0.69
CA VAL A 22 -5.14 -11.87 0.33
C VAL A 22 -5.73 -11.11 -0.86
N THR A 23 -6.46 -10.03 -0.58
CA THR A 23 -6.96 -9.16 -1.64
C THR A 23 -5.77 -8.44 -2.28
N PHE A 24 -5.40 -8.84 -3.49
CA PHE A 24 -4.44 -8.09 -4.28
C PHE A 24 -5.12 -6.79 -4.73
N ASN A 25 -4.82 -5.70 -4.04
CA ASN A 25 -5.30 -4.38 -4.41
C ASN A 25 -4.45 -3.92 -5.61
N ASN A 26 -4.85 -4.34 -6.81
CA ASN A 26 -4.17 -3.94 -8.04
C ASN A 26 -4.43 -2.46 -8.26
N ILE A 27 -3.42 -1.64 -8.01
CA ILE A 27 -3.45 -0.20 -8.28
C ILE A 27 -3.90 0.02 -9.74
N VAL A 28 -4.97 0.79 -9.92
CA VAL A 28 -5.57 1.08 -11.24
C VAL A 28 -4.71 2.10 -12.00
N LEU A 29 -4.11 3.05 -11.27
CA LEU A 29 -3.22 4.07 -11.82
C LEU A 29 -2.03 4.25 -10.89
N ALA A 30 -0.82 4.18 -11.44
CA ALA A 30 0.41 4.60 -10.78
C ALA A 30 1.22 5.43 -11.77
N GLU A 31 1.16 6.75 -11.65
CA GLU A 31 2.00 7.67 -12.42
C GLU A 31 3.12 8.19 -11.54
N ILE A 32 4.33 8.20 -12.09
CA ILE A 32 5.53 8.69 -11.42
C ILE A 32 6.17 9.70 -12.36
N THR A 33 6.25 10.95 -11.93
CA THR A 33 6.84 12.04 -12.72
C THR A 33 8.07 12.58 -12.02
N PRO A 34 9.27 12.47 -12.62
CA PRO A 34 10.46 13.12 -12.09
C PRO A 34 10.47 14.61 -12.43
N GLU A 35 10.92 15.44 -11.51
CA GLU A 35 11.14 16.88 -11.76
C GLU A 35 12.31 17.14 -12.74
N SER A 36 13.32 16.26 -12.75
CA SER A 36 14.46 16.33 -13.65
C SER A 36 14.54 15.11 -14.56
N LEU A 37 14.82 15.35 -15.85
CA LEU A 37 15.06 14.32 -16.87
C LEU A 37 16.55 14.16 -17.19
N VAL A 38 17.42 14.83 -16.43
CA VAL A 38 18.87 14.76 -16.64
C VAL A 38 19.41 13.47 -16.03
N ASN A 39 20.08 12.65 -16.85
CA ASN A 39 20.66 11.40 -16.38
C ASN A 39 21.70 11.63 -15.27
N GLY A 40 21.57 10.90 -14.16
CA GLY A 40 22.46 11.00 -13.00
C GLY A 40 22.19 12.18 -12.07
N ALA A 41 21.18 13.02 -12.35
CA ALA A 41 20.74 14.05 -11.43
C ALA A 41 19.87 13.46 -10.32
N THR A 42 20.06 13.94 -9.09
CA THR A 42 19.08 13.75 -8.02
C THR A 42 17.83 14.55 -8.36
N THR A 43 16.66 13.92 -8.23
CA THR A 43 15.36 14.50 -8.57
C THR A 43 14.35 14.21 -7.46
N ASN A 44 13.30 15.02 -7.40
CA ASN A 44 12.10 14.60 -6.70
C ASN A 44 11.17 13.85 -7.66
N LEU A 45 10.33 13.01 -7.10
CA LEU A 45 9.36 12.19 -7.81
C LEU A 45 7.97 12.52 -7.28
N ASP A 46 7.08 12.95 -8.17
CA ASP A 46 5.67 13.15 -7.89
C ASP A 46 4.91 11.87 -8.26
N PHE A 47 4.15 11.35 -7.29
CA PHE A 47 3.36 10.14 -7.41
C PHE A 47 1.88 10.48 -7.47
N LYS A 48 1.18 9.82 -8.39
CA LYS A 48 -0.27 9.81 -8.50
C LYS A 48 -0.76 8.37 -8.50
N ILE A 49 -1.54 8.01 -7.50
CA ILE A 49 -1.99 6.64 -7.28
C ILE A 49 -3.51 6.59 -7.17
N VAL A 50 -4.13 5.65 -7.86
CA VAL A 50 -5.56 5.33 -7.73
C VAL A 50 -5.71 3.86 -7.40
N SER A 51 -6.30 3.57 -6.24
CA SER A 51 -6.59 2.20 -5.79
C SER A 51 -8.05 1.85 -6.08
N PRO A 52 -8.37 0.64 -6.58
CA PRO A 52 -9.75 0.22 -6.82
C PRO A 52 -10.50 -0.10 -5.52
N SER A 53 -9.79 -0.30 -4.41
CA SER A 53 -10.38 -0.50 -3.09
C SER A 53 -10.08 0.71 -2.19
N PRO A 54 -10.92 0.97 -1.17
CA PRO A 54 -10.63 1.98 -0.16
C PRO A 54 -9.26 1.74 0.48
N LEU A 55 -8.55 2.82 0.80
CA LEU A 55 -7.28 2.77 1.52
C LEU A 55 -7.46 3.34 2.92
N GLN A 56 -6.73 2.79 3.89
CA GLN A 56 -6.86 3.11 5.31
C GLN A 56 -5.52 3.52 5.93
N ASN A 57 -5.58 4.18 7.09
CA ASN A 57 -4.37 4.48 7.86
C ASN A 57 -3.59 3.21 8.17
N GLY A 58 -2.28 3.24 7.91
CA GLY A 58 -1.39 2.10 8.10
C GLY A 58 -1.25 1.21 6.87
N ASP A 59 -2.02 1.45 5.80
CA ASP A 59 -1.82 0.75 4.53
C ASP A 59 -0.41 1.01 3.98
N LEU A 60 0.11 -0.03 3.34
CA LEU A 60 1.48 -0.07 2.86
C LEU A 60 1.52 -0.04 1.34
N LEU A 61 2.33 0.87 0.80
CA LEU A 61 2.74 0.84 -0.60
C LEU A 61 4.21 0.45 -0.68
N TYR A 62 4.52 -0.44 -1.62
CA TYR A 62 5.88 -0.84 -1.95
C TYR A 62 6.19 -0.37 -3.36
N ILE A 63 7.24 0.45 -3.48
CA ILE A 63 7.70 0.96 -4.76
C ILE A 63 9.04 0.30 -5.06
N THR A 64 9.07 -0.52 -6.09
CA THR A 64 10.30 -1.14 -6.58
C THR A 64 10.83 -0.31 -7.73
N PHE A 65 12.04 0.23 -7.56
CA PHE A 65 12.70 0.96 -8.63
C PHE A 65 13.35 -0.01 -9.62
N PRO A 66 13.29 0.27 -10.93
CA PRO A 66 14.05 -0.51 -11.90
C PRO A 66 15.55 -0.33 -11.66
N THR A 67 16.35 -1.34 -12.00
CA THR A 67 17.81 -1.34 -11.78
C THR A 67 18.57 -0.18 -12.44
N SER A 68 17.97 0.47 -13.44
CA SER A 68 18.50 1.67 -14.08
C SER A 68 18.35 2.95 -13.24
N VAL A 69 17.49 2.94 -12.22
CA VAL A 69 17.26 4.04 -11.28
C VAL A 69 17.82 3.61 -9.94
N LYS A 70 18.85 4.31 -9.45
CA LYS A 70 19.31 4.09 -8.08
C LYS A 70 18.24 4.56 -7.12
N THR A 71 17.98 3.79 -6.07
CA THR A 71 17.11 4.30 -5.02
C THR A 71 17.70 5.53 -4.33
N PRO A 72 16.82 6.43 -3.85
CA PRO A 72 17.18 7.61 -3.07
C PRO A 72 18.22 7.31 -1.98
N SER A 73 19.25 8.13 -1.83
CA SER A 73 20.12 8.05 -0.65
C SER A 73 19.36 8.53 0.59
N LEU A 74 19.64 7.94 1.75
CA LEU A 74 19.04 8.40 3.00
C LEU A 74 19.62 9.79 3.37
N PRO A 75 18.82 10.72 3.95
CA PRO A 75 17.42 10.55 4.34
C PRO A 75 16.43 10.75 3.18
N ILE A 76 15.42 9.87 3.13
CA ILE A 76 14.29 9.97 2.20
C ILE A 76 13.20 10.78 2.88
N SER A 77 12.78 11.88 2.26
CA SER A 77 11.64 12.64 2.73
C SER A 77 10.44 12.41 1.83
N CYS A 78 9.28 12.26 2.47
CA CYS A 78 8.01 12.14 1.79
C CYS A 78 7.04 13.17 2.32
N SER A 79 6.26 13.73 1.40
CA SER A 79 5.24 14.71 1.71
C SER A 79 3.98 14.35 0.94
N GLY A 80 2.87 14.24 1.66
CA GLY A 80 1.56 14.07 1.06
C GLY A 80 0.95 15.38 0.62
N THR A 81 -0.07 15.29 -0.24
CA THR A 81 -0.98 16.41 -0.50
C THR A 81 -2.05 16.52 0.60
N THR A 82 -3.07 17.35 0.40
CA THR A 82 -4.07 17.73 1.40
C THR A 82 -4.79 16.57 2.10
N ALA A 83 -4.92 15.41 1.44
CA ALA A 83 -5.58 14.23 2.01
C ALA A 83 -4.69 13.38 2.93
N LEU A 84 -3.37 13.64 2.97
CA LEU A 84 -2.40 12.83 3.71
C LEU A 84 -1.77 13.68 4.83
N SER A 85 -1.95 13.26 6.09
CA SER A 85 -1.41 13.95 7.28
C SER A 85 0.03 13.54 7.61
N GLY A 86 0.47 12.37 7.14
CA GLY A 86 1.80 11.86 7.41
C GLY A 86 2.12 10.70 6.49
N ILE A 87 3.15 10.88 5.66
CA ILE A 87 3.68 9.80 4.84
C ILE A 87 5.06 9.46 5.37
N VAL A 88 5.23 8.21 5.78
CA VAL A 88 6.52 7.72 6.24
C VAL A 88 7.12 6.86 5.14
N CYS A 89 8.24 7.32 4.60
CA CYS A 89 9.02 6.56 3.63
C CYS A 89 10.25 5.97 4.29
N THR A 90 10.44 4.68 4.05
CA THR A 90 11.58 3.93 4.55
C THR A 90 12.14 3.09 3.42
N ARG A 91 13.45 2.96 3.34
CA ARG A 91 14.05 1.94 2.48
C ARG A 91 13.71 0.57 3.07
N ASP A 92 13.15 -0.31 2.26
CA ASP A 92 12.92 -1.69 2.66
C ASP A 92 14.26 -2.41 2.74
N SER A 93 14.49 -3.15 3.84
CA SER A 93 15.71 -3.93 4.05
C SER A 93 15.68 -5.28 3.33
N THR A 94 14.53 -5.68 2.78
CA THR A 94 14.33 -7.00 2.16
C THR A 94 14.72 -7.07 0.67
N GLY A 95 14.90 -5.92 0.00
CA GLY A 95 15.29 -5.87 -1.41
C GLY A 95 16.15 -4.66 -1.73
N PRO A 96 17.14 -4.79 -2.63
CA PRO A 96 17.77 -3.62 -3.21
C PRO A 96 16.70 -2.83 -3.96
N ASP A 97 16.72 -1.51 -3.76
CA ASP A 97 15.91 -0.59 -4.53
C ASP A 97 14.38 -0.60 -4.29
N VAL A 98 13.95 -1.00 -3.09
CA VAL A 98 12.54 -0.91 -2.67
C VAL A 98 12.33 0.17 -1.61
N ILE A 99 11.31 1.01 -1.82
CA ILE A 99 10.82 1.98 -0.83
C ILE A 99 9.47 1.50 -0.31
N LYS A 100 9.38 1.37 1.02
CA LYS A 100 8.14 1.13 1.75
C LYS A 100 7.57 2.46 2.21
N ILE A 101 6.30 2.67 1.92
CA ILE A 101 5.54 3.87 2.25
C ILE A 101 4.38 3.47 3.15
N VAL A 102 4.24 4.17 4.28
CA VAL A 102 3.09 4.02 5.19
C VAL A 102 2.16 5.21 4.97
N LEU A 103 0.91 4.94 4.62
CA LEU A 103 -0.12 5.96 4.43
C LEU A 103 -0.75 6.37 5.76
N ASN A 104 -0.85 7.68 6.01
CA ASN A 104 -1.70 8.25 7.05
C ASN A 104 -2.47 9.45 6.50
N PHE A 105 -3.79 9.39 6.60
CA PHE A 105 -4.76 10.36 6.09
C PHE A 105 -5.00 11.49 7.09
N SER A 106 -5.27 12.70 6.59
CA SER A 106 -5.60 13.88 7.39
C SER A 106 -7.11 13.99 7.60
N GLY A 107 -7.55 14.08 8.85
CA GLY A 107 -8.96 14.31 9.19
C GLY A 107 -9.89 13.10 9.04
N THR A 108 -9.49 12.07 8.29
CA THR A 108 -10.19 10.79 8.15
C THR A 108 -9.29 9.60 8.48
N THR A 109 -9.86 8.41 8.65
CA THR A 109 -9.12 7.15 8.83
C THR A 109 -8.94 6.38 7.53
N SER A 110 -9.58 6.83 6.45
CA SER A 110 -9.60 6.17 5.14
C SER A 110 -9.96 7.14 4.01
N VAL A 111 -9.64 6.72 2.79
CA VAL A 111 -10.10 7.28 1.51
C VAL A 111 -10.90 6.23 0.76
N GLU A 112 -11.85 6.67 -0.06
CA GLU A 112 -12.73 5.76 -0.78
C GLU A 112 -12.00 5.11 -1.97
N ALA A 113 -12.63 4.06 -2.51
CA ALA A 113 -12.18 3.45 -3.75
C ALA A 113 -12.11 4.49 -4.88
N SER A 114 -11.10 4.34 -5.74
CA SER A 114 -10.84 5.19 -6.91
C SER A 114 -10.55 6.66 -6.61
N GLU A 115 -10.29 7.00 -5.35
CA GLU A 115 -9.81 8.33 -4.98
C GLU A 115 -8.34 8.51 -5.40
N LEU A 116 -8.02 9.70 -5.90
CA LEU A 116 -6.67 10.05 -6.33
C LEU A 116 -5.81 10.41 -5.11
N LEU A 117 -4.76 9.64 -4.89
CA LEU A 117 -3.72 9.95 -3.93
C LEU A 117 -2.51 10.57 -4.60
N GLU A 118 -2.09 11.72 -4.08
CA GLU A 118 -0.90 12.41 -4.55
C GLU A 118 0.09 12.57 -3.41
N PHE A 119 1.36 12.27 -3.70
CA PHE A 119 2.45 12.50 -2.77
C PHE A 119 3.77 12.62 -3.50
N LYS A 120 4.78 13.10 -2.79
CA LYS A 120 6.11 13.35 -3.31
C LYS A 120 7.15 12.60 -2.52
N ILE A 121 8.10 12.00 -3.21
CA ILE A 121 9.35 11.48 -2.63
C ILE A 121 10.48 12.40 -3.08
N SER A 122 11.26 12.91 -2.14
CA SER A 122 12.38 13.81 -2.43
C SER A 122 13.72 13.12 -2.27
N ASN A 123 14.74 13.67 -2.94
CA ASN A 123 16.13 13.18 -2.94
C ASN A 123 16.33 11.81 -3.62
N CYS A 124 15.63 11.57 -4.73
CA CYS A 124 15.73 10.35 -5.54
C CYS A 124 16.89 10.39 -6.53
#